data_AF-A0ABD2ZKA7-F1
#
_entry.id   AF-A0ABD2ZKA7-F1
#
_cell.length_a   1.000
_cell.length_b   1.000
_cell.length_c   1.000
_cell.angle_alpha   90.00
_cell.angle_beta   90.00
_cell.angle_gamma   90.00
#
_symmetry.space_group_name_H-M   'P 1'
#
loop_
_entity.id
_entity.type
_entity.pdbx_description
1 polymer ?
#
loop_
_entity_poly.entity_id
_entity_poly.type
_entity_poly.pdbx_seq_one_letter_code
_entity_poly.pdbx_strand_id
1 'polypeptide(L)'
;MTHDKELFKELKPSKISRIKLGHGGYIAAKGIGTVAIATHSGTKTIFDVLYVPDVDQNLLSVGQLLQNGFKVFFEDNYCLIKDAIGQDLFKTEMRGKVSH
;
A
#
# COMPACT_ATOMS: atom_id res chain seq x y z
N MET A 1 -1.25 -3.81 0.78
CA MET A 1 -2.34 -4.80 0.95
C MET A 1 -3.63 -4.21 0.41
N THR A 2 -4.53 -5.08 -0.05
CA THR A 2 -5.82 -4.69 -0.65
C THR A 2 -6.85 -5.80 -0.44
N HIS A 3 -8.13 -5.43 -0.36
CA HIS A 3 -9.26 -6.36 -0.44
C HIS A 3 -9.69 -6.62 -1.89
N ASP A 4 -9.21 -5.85 -2.84
CA ASP A 4 -9.62 -5.94 -4.23
C ASP A 4 -8.78 -7.01 -4.93
N LYS A 5 -9.43 -8.14 -5.21
CA LYS A 5 -8.81 -9.28 -5.88
C LYS A 5 -8.55 -9.01 -7.36
N GLU A 6 -9.30 -8.09 -7.98
CA GLU A 6 -9.22 -7.81 -9.42
C GLU A 6 -7.96 -7.00 -9.77
N LEU A 7 -7.36 -6.33 -8.80
CA LEU A 7 -6.09 -5.61 -8.98
C LEU A 7 -4.89 -6.55 -9.22
N PHE A 8 -5.01 -7.84 -8.89
CA PHE A 8 -3.92 -8.79 -9.00
C PHE A 8 -3.79 -9.37 -10.40
N LYS A 9 -2.59 -9.26 -10.98
CA LYS A 9 -2.23 -10.02 -12.20
C LYS A 9 -1.98 -11.49 -11.90
N GLU A 10 -1.43 -11.76 -10.73
CA GLU A 10 -1.18 -13.08 -10.19
C GLU A 10 -1.44 -13.05 -8.69
N LEU A 11 -2.02 -14.12 -8.16
CA LEU A 11 -2.26 -14.28 -6.73
C LEU A 11 -1.95 -15.72 -6.36
N LYS A 12 -1.06 -15.89 -5.38
CA LYS A 12 -0.66 -17.20 -4.85
C LYS A 12 -0.91 -17.27 -3.34
N PRO A 13 -0.96 -18.48 -2.76
CA PRO A 13 -1.00 -18.63 -1.31
C PRO A 13 0.18 -17.91 -0.65
N SER A 14 -0.11 -17.17 0.42
CA SER A 14 0.92 -16.48 1.20
C SER A 14 1.38 -17.35 2.37
N LYS A 15 2.68 -17.28 2.70
CA LYS A 15 3.20 -17.81 3.98
C LYS A 15 2.77 -16.93 5.15
N ILE A 16 2.50 -15.64 4.89
CA ILE A 16 1.97 -14.70 5.87
C ILE A 16 0.46 -14.91 5.90
N SER A 17 -0.03 -15.50 6.99
CA SER A 17 -1.47 -15.76 7.20
C SER A 17 -2.13 -14.79 8.17
N ARG A 18 -1.35 -14.14 9.05
CA ARG A 18 -1.84 -13.18 10.05
C ARG A 18 -1.01 -11.91 10.07
N ILE A 19 -1.67 -10.77 10.01
CA ILE A 19 -1.10 -9.43 10.13
C ILE A 19 -1.54 -8.85 11.47
N LYS A 20 -0.59 -8.33 12.27
CA LYS A 20 -0.90 -7.64 13.52
C LYS A 20 -1.31 -6.19 13.23
N LEU A 21 -2.42 -5.76 13.80
CA LEU A 21 -2.96 -4.41 13.69
C LEU A 21 -2.42 -3.50 14.80
N GLY A 22 -2.50 -2.18 14.60
CA GLY A 22 -2.01 -1.19 15.56
C GLY A 22 -2.65 -1.29 16.95
N HIS A 23 -3.92 -1.69 17.02
CA HIS A 23 -4.64 -1.94 18.27
C HIS A 23 -4.36 -3.34 18.88
N GLY A 24 -3.35 -4.05 18.40
CA GLY A 24 -2.94 -5.37 18.90
C GLY A 24 -3.76 -6.55 18.37
N GLY A 25 -4.86 -6.30 17.65
CA GLY A 25 -5.64 -7.34 16.97
C GLY A 25 -4.92 -7.93 15.77
N TYR A 26 -5.59 -8.87 15.09
CA TYR A 26 -5.04 -9.54 13.92
C TYR A 26 -6.06 -9.62 12.80
N ILE A 27 -5.58 -9.56 11.56
CA ILE A 27 -6.37 -9.77 10.34
C ILE A 27 -5.72 -10.85 9.47
N ALA A 28 -6.53 -11.62 8.76
CA ALA A 28 -6.07 -12.74 7.96
C ALA A 28 -5.68 -12.30 6.54
N ALA A 29 -4.48 -12.67 6.09
CA ALA A 29 -4.09 -12.55 4.70
C ALA A 29 -4.40 -13.87 3.98
N LYS A 30 -5.13 -13.79 2.85
CA LYS A 30 -5.57 -14.96 2.08
C LYS A 30 -4.68 -15.25 0.86
N GLY A 31 -3.80 -14.32 0.51
CA GLY A 31 -2.87 -14.51 -0.61
C GLY A 31 -1.83 -13.40 -0.68
N ILE A 32 -0.87 -13.59 -1.58
CA ILE A 32 0.15 -12.59 -1.92
C ILE A 32 0.33 -12.59 -3.44
N GLY A 33 0.56 -11.42 -4.02
CA GLY A 33 0.65 -11.32 -5.46
C GLY A 33 1.18 -9.98 -5.95
N THR A 34 1.12 -9.82 -7.26
CA THR A 34 1.64 -8.65 -7.97
C THR A 34 0.48 -7.81 -8.49
N VAL A 35 0.49 -6.52 -8.17
CA VAL A 35 -0.51 -5.54 -8.60
C VAL A 35 0.12 -4.54 -9.55
N ALA A 36 -0.62 -4.11 -10.58
CA ALA A 36 -0.21 -3.03 -11.45
C ALA A 36 -1.16 -1.84 -11.28
N ILE A 37 -0.60 -0.67 -10.97
CA ILE A 37 -1.36 0.56 -10.75
C ILE A 37 -1.02 1.55 -11.84
N ALA A 38 -2.04 2.07 -12.52
CA ALA A 38 -1.88 3.18 -13.45
C ALA A 38 -1.62 4.47 -12.66
N THR A 39 -0.56 5.19 -13.01
CA THR A 39 -0.24 6.51 -12.46
C THR A 39 -0.07 7.50 -13.61
N HIS A 40 -0.06 8.80 -13.31
CA HIS A 40 0.21 9.83 -14.31
C HIS A 40 1.59 9.67 -14.96
N SER A 41 2.55 9.05 -14.24
CA SER A 41 3.90 8.73 -14.72
C SER A 41 4.01 7.29 -15.28
N GLY A 42 2.88 6.72 -15.72
CA GLY A 42 2.76 5.39 -16.31
C GLY A 42 2.35 4.29 -15.32
N THR A 43 2.31 3.04 -15.79
CA THR A 43 1.95 1.89 -14.94
C THR A 43 3.11 1.50 -14.04
N LYS A 44 2.86 1.44 -12.73
CA LYS A 44 3.82 0.94 -11.74
C LYS A 44 3.40 -0.43 -11.24
N THR A 45 4.36 -1.34 -11.16
CA THR A 45 4.14 -2.69 -10.62
C THR A 45 4.56 -2.70 -9.15
N ILE A 46 3.69 -3.22 -8.29
CA ILE A 46 3.95 -3.42 -6.87
C ILE A 46 3.97 -4.92 -6.60
N PHE A 47 5.10 -5.40 -6.11
CA PHE A 47 5.32 -6.80 -5.77
C PHE A 47 4.91 -7.07 -4.31
N ASP A 48 4.69 -8.35 -4.00
CA ASP A 48 4.46 -8.85 -2.65
C ASP A 48 3.27 -8.17 -1.93
N VAL A 49 2.21 -7.86 -2.67
CA VAL A 49 0.99 -7.26 -2.12
C VAL A 49 0.14 -8.34 -1.47
N LEU A 50 -0.16 -8.18 -0.18
CA LEU A 50 -1.06 -9.08 0.53
C LEU A 50 -2.52 -8.84 0.14
N TYR A 51 -3.23 -9.93 -0.18
CA TYR A 51 -4.69 -9.95 -0.34
C TYR A 51 -5.35 -10.19 1.01
N VAL A 52 -6.13 -9.22 1.45
CA VAL A 52 -6.75 -9.17 2.78
C VAL A 52 -8.20 -8.74 2.58
N PRO A 53 -9.16 -9.66 2.43
CA PRO A 53 -10.55 -9.29 2.07
C PRO A 53 -11.24 -8.44 3.13
N ASP A 54 -10.81 -8.55 4.38
CA ASP A 54 -11.47 -7.91 5.52
C ASP A 54 -10.91 -6.49 5.79
N VAL A 55 -10.12 -5.92 4.87
CA VAL A 55 -9.61 -4.54 4.97
C VAL A 55 -10.45 -3.59 4.12
N ASP A 56 -10.95 -2.52 4.72
CA ASP A 56 -11.85 -1.60 4.01
C ASP A 56 -11.13 -0.66 3.04
N GLN A 57 -9.80 -0.55 3.13
CA GLN A 57 -8.98 0.37 2.35
C GLN A 57 -7.67 -0.27 1.90
N ASN A 58 -7.18 0.17 0.76
CA ASN A 58 -5.85 -0.21 0.27
C ASN A 58 -4.78 0.46 1.12
N LEU A 59 -3.83 -0.32 1.63
CA LEU A 59 -2.74 0.19 2.48
C LEU A 59 -1.40 -0.06 1.82
N LEU A 60 -0.61 1.00 1.65
CA LEU A 60 0.79 0.93 1.25
C LEU A 60 1.67 1.00 2.50
N SER A 61 2.66 0.11 2.58
CA SER A 61 3.64 0.14 3.66
C SER A 61 4.70 1.19 3.37
N VAL A 62 4.81 2.22 4.23
CA VAL A 62 5.87 3.24 4.12
C VAL A 62 7.26 2.58 4.16
N GLY A 63 7.48 1.62 5.06
CA GLY A 63 8.75 0.91 5.14
C GLY A 63 9.11 0.17 3.85
N GLN A 64 8.12 -0.45 3.20
CA GLN A 64 8.32 -1.14 1.92
C GLN A 64 8.60 -0.13 0.79
N LEU A 65 7.91 1.01 0.76
CA LEU A 65 8.17 2.08 -0.20
C LEU A 65 9.63 2.56 -0.09
N LEU A 66 10.10 2.84 1.13
CA LEU A 66 11.48 3.26 1.38
C LEU A 66 12.50 2.19 0.95
N GLN A 67 12.24 0.92 1.25
CA GLN A 67 13.08 -0.21 0.82
C GLN A 67 13.18 -0.35 -0.71
N ASN A 68 12.14 0.07 -1.44
CA ASN A 68 12.11 0.05 -2.90
C ASN A 68 12.58 1.38 -3.54
N GLY A 69 13.22 2.25 -2.76
CA GLY A 69 13.81 3.49 -3.26
C GLY A 69 12.81 4.63 -3.51
N PHE A 70 11.54 4.46 -3.13
CA PHE A 70 10.59 5.57 -3.14
C PHE A 70 10.90 6.53 -2.00
N LYS A 71 10.56 7.80 -2.20
CA LYS A 71 10.67 8.86 -1.19
C LYS A 71 9.26 9.23 -0.76
N VAL A 72 9.01 9.26 0.55
CA VAL A 72 7.72 9.63 1.11
C VAL A 72 7.89 10.92 1.91
N PHE A 73 7.15 11.96 1.54
CA PHE A 73 7.14 13.26 2.19
C PHE A 73 5.77 13.47 2.85
N PHE A 74 5.79 13.87 4.11
CA PHE A 74 4.61 14.33 4.83
C PHE A 74 4.81 15.81 5.11
N GLU A 75 4.05 16.65 4.43
CA GLU A 75 4.18 18.11 4.50
C GLU A 75 2.79 18.74 4.52
N ASP A 76 2.56 19.66 5.45
CA ASP A 76 1.24 20.20 5.77
C ASP A 76 0.20 19.07 5.99
N ASN A 77 -0.88 19.08 5.20
CA ASN A 77 -1.92 18.06 5.18
C ASN A 77 -1.79 17.10 3.98
N TYR A 78 -0.61 16.98 3.37
CA TYR A 78 -0.40 16.11 2.22
C TYR A 78 0.66 15.04 2.48
N CYS A 79 0.42 13.88 1.88
CA CYS A 79 1.41 12.83 1.69
C CYS A 79 1.79 12.80 0.20
N LEU A 80 3.08 12.96 -0.09
CA LEU A 80 3.65 12.91 -1.42
C LEU A 80 4.63 11.74 -1.52
N ILE A 81 4.36 10.83 -2.44
CA ILE A 81 5.25 9.72 -2.80
C ILE A 81 5.93 10.08 -4.10
N LYS A 82 7.26 10.10 -4.10
CA LYS A 82 8.11 10.24 -5.27
C LYS A 82 8.83 8.94 -5.58
N ASP A 83 9.14 8.73 -6.86
CA ASP A 83 10.01 7.62 -7.26
C ASP A 83 11.50 7.90 -6.96
N ALA A 84 12.35 6.93 -7.29
CA ALA A 84 13.78 6.98 -7.01
C ALA A 84 14.50 8.17 -7.70
N ILE A 85 14.00 8.61 -8.86
CA ILE A 85 14.55 9.76 -9.61
C ILE A 85 13.93 11.10 -9.18
N GLY A 86 12.98 11.08 -8.24
CA GLY A 86 12.36 12.26 -7.66
C GLY A 86 11.13 12.78 -8.42
N GLN A 87 10.57 12.01 -9.35
CA GLN A 87 9.28 12.34 -9.97
C GLN A 87 8.14 12.03 -9.02
N ASP A 88 7.15 12.93 -8.99
CA ASP A 88 5.93 12.72 -8.23
C ASP A 88 5.18 11.51 -8.78
N LEU A 89 4.68 10.67 -7.87
CA LEU A 89 3.94 9.47 -8.22
C LEU A 89 2.52 9.51 -7.67
N PHE A 90 2.41 9.83 -6.39
CA PHE A 90 1.13 9.99 -5.71
C PHE A 90 1.18 11.20 -4.81
N LYS A 91 0.16 12.05 -4.89
CA LYS A 91 -0.11 13.11 -3.92
C LYS A 91 -1.51 12.88 -3.39
N THR A 92 -1.65 12.76 -2.07
CA THR A 92 -2.94 12.59 -1.42
C THR A 92 -3.07 13.49 -0.22
N GLU A 93 -4.26 14.03 0.01
CA GLU A 93 -4.58 14.79 1.21
C GLU A 93 -4.76 13.80 2.38
N MET A 94 -3.99 14.02 3.44
CA MET A 94 -4.11 13.26 4.68
C MET A 94 -5.38 13.67 5.39
N ARG A 95 -6.25 12.69 5.68
CA ARG A 95 -7.45 12.91 6.48
C ARG A 95 -7.17 12.50 7.92
N GLY A 96 -7.29 13.46 8.84
CA GLY A 96 -7.33 13.20 10.28
C GLY A 96 -8.70 13.49 10.85
N LYS A 97 -9.32 12.53 11.55
CA LYS A 97 -10.21 12.89 12.65
C LYS A 97 -9.29 13.27 13.81
N VAL A 98 -9.17 14.56 14.10
CA VAL A 98 -8.65 15.01 15.39
C VAL A 98 -9.69 14.59 16.42
N SER A 99 -9.51 13.43 17.03
CA SER A 99 -10.24 13.09 18.25
C SER A 99 -9.57 13.85 19.40
N HIS A 100 -10.17 14.99 19.77
CA HIS A 100 -10.00 15.57 21.10
C HIS A 100 -10.70 14.69 22.14
#